data_AF-A0A497MHG3-F1
#
_entry.id   AF-A0A497MHG3-F1
#
_cell.length_a   1.000
_cell.length_b   1.000
_cell.length_c   1.000
_cell.angle_alpha   90.00
_cell.angle_beta   90.00
_cell.angle_gamma   90.00
#
_symmetry.space_group_name_H-M   'P 1'
#
loop_
_entity.id
_entity.type
_entity.pdbx_description
1 polymer ?
#
loop_
_entity_poly.entity_id
_entity_poly.type
_entity_poly.pdbx_seq_one_letter_code
_entity_poly.pdbx_strand_id
1 'polypeptide(L)' 'VKILSQKGKPINRPLMVNVQVVLEKGYSLTNIRADVKSIVDEEVANAPKITELILGSKEELF' A
#
# COMPACT_ATOMS: atom_id res chain seq x y z
N VAL A 1 3.58 -5.38 -4.56
CA VAL A 1 3.83 -3.96 -4.19
C VAL A 1 5.15 -3.87 -3.45
N LYS A 2 5.92 -2.80 -3.62
CA LYS A 2 7.16 -2.56 -2.85
C LYS A 2 7.05 -1.25 -2.09
N ILE A 3 7.38 -1.25 -0.80
CA ILE A 3 7.36 -0.09 0.08
C ILE A 3 8.75 0.09 0.65
N LEU A 4 9.30 1.31 0.56
CA LEU A 4 10.59 1.66 1.11
C LEU A 4 10.42 2.74 2.18
N SER A 5 10.77 2.44 3.43
CA SER A 5 10.76 3.41 4.52
C SER A 5 11.99 4.32 4.52
N GLN A 6 11.91 5.41 5.27
CA GLN A 6 13.08 6.26 5.58
C GLN A 6 13.25 6.35 7.09
N LYS A 7 14.46 6.09 7.60
CA LYS A 7 14.79 6.29 9.02
C LYS A 7 14.45 7.73 9.44
N GLY A 8 13.72 7.87 10.54
CA GLY A 8 13.31 9.18 11.07
C GLY A 8 12.05 9.77 10.43
N LYS A 9 11.39 9.05 9.50
CA LYS A 9 10.04 9.40 9.02
C LYS A 9 8.99 8.48 9.65
N PRO A 10 7.75 8.98 9.87
CA PRO A 10 6.62 8.14 10.24
C PRO A 10 6.40 6.98 9.25
N ILE A 11 5.88 5.85 9.73
CA ILE A 11 5.64 4.66 8.89
C ILE A 11 4.61 4.91 7.78
N ASN A 12 3.65 5.82 7.99
CA ASN A 12 2.69 6.27 6.98
C ASN A 12 3.27 7.33 6.00
N ARG A 13 4.58 7.59 6.06
CA ARG A 13 5.31 8.49 5.15
C ARG A 13 6.55 7.79 4.59
N PRO A 14 6.34 6.73 3.76
CA PRO A 14 7.45 6.02 3.14
C PRO A 14 8.24 6.93 2.20
N LEU A 15 9.51 6.58 1.97
CA LEU A 15 10.34 7.21 0.94
C LEU A 15 9.78 6.97 -0.46
N MET A 16 9.27 5.76 -0.69
CA MET A 16 8.72 5.34 -1.97
C MET A 16 7.70 4.22 -1.78
N VAL A 17 6.64 4.27 -2.58
CA VAL A 17 5.77 3.12 -2.85
C VAL A 17 5.79 2.86 -4.34
N ASN A 18 6.17 1.65 -4.72
CA ASN A 18 6.19 1.20 -6.11
C ASN A 18 5.13 0.13 -6.32
N VAL A 19 4.15 0.45 -7.16
CA VAL A 19 3.07 -0.46 -7.56
C VAL A 19 3.30 -0.87 -9.00
N GLN A 20 3.39 -2.17 -9.21
CA GLN A 20 3.49 -2.80 -10.52
C GLN A 20 2.26 -3.67 -10.68
N VAL A 21 1.60 -3.55 -11.82
CA VAL A 21 0.32 -4.20 -12.12
C VAL A 21 0.43 -4.92 -13.46
N VAL A 22 -0.20 -6.08 -13.53
CA VAL A 22 -0.48 -6.77 -14.79
C VAL A 22 -1.95 -6.51 -15.07
N LEU A 23 -2.24 -5.94 -16.24
CA LEU A 23 -3.60 -5.53 -16.59
C LEU A 23 -4.27 -6.62 -17.42
N GLU A 24 -5.57 -6.80 -17.17
CA GLU A 24 -6.40 -7.60 -18.06
C GLU A 24 -6.59 -6.92 -19.41
N LYS A 25 -6.95 -7.71 -20.42
CA LYS A 25 -7.16 -7.22 -21.78
C LYS A 25 -8.27 -6.15 -21.79
N GLY A 26 -7.99 -5.01 -22.41
CA GLY A 26 -8.93 -3.90 -22.52
C GLY A 26 -8.75 -2.81 -21.46
N TYR A 27 -7.92 -3.06 -20.44
CA TYR A 27 -7.53 -2.03 -19.46
C TYR A 27 -6.20 -1.40 -19.84
N SER A 28 -6.07 -0.09 -19.60
CA SER A 28 -4.81 0.61 -19.70
C SER A 28 -4.41 1.20 -18.34
N LEU A 29 -3.10 1.42 -18.16
CA LEU A 29 -2.59 2.01 -16.91
C LEU A 29 -3.20 3.40 -16.67
N THR A 30 -3.40 4.18 -17.72
CA THR A 30 -4.01 5.51 -17.63
C THR A 30 -5.42 5.46 -17.05
N ASN A 31 -6.20 4.41 -17.34
CA ASN A 31 -7.57 4.26 -16.83
C ASN A 31 -7.60 4.00 -15.33
N ILE A 32 -6.66 3.21 -14.82
CA ILE A 32 -6.71 2.72 -13.43
C ILE A 32 -5.74 3.45 -12.48
N ARG A 33 -4.88 4.32 -13.01
CA ARG A 33 -3.80 4.95 -12.22
C ARG A 33 -4.33 5.75 -11.04
N ALA A 34 -5.43 6.47 -11.23
CA ALA A 34 -6.05 7.28 -10.17
C ALA A 34 -6.58 6.39 -9.05
N ASP A 35 -7.28 5.31 -9.41
CA ASP A 35 -7.86 4.37 -8.44
C ASP A 35 -6.76 3.66 -7.64
N VAL A 36 -5.74 3.13 -8.34
CA VAL A 36 -4.57 2.51 -7.69
C VAL A 36 -3.90 3.48 -6.74
N LYS A 37 -3.72 4.75 -7.15
CA LYS A 37 -3.12 5.76 -6.29
C LYS A 37 -3.99 6.03 -5.05
N SER A 38 -5.29 6.16 -5.22
CA SER A 38 -6.22 6.42 -4.10
C SER A 38 -6.20 5.29 -3.07
N ILE A 39 -6.26 4.03 -3.53
CA ILE A 39 -6.18 2.85 -2.66
C ILE A 39 -4.85 2.86 -1.89
N VAL A 40 -3.73 3.07 -2.60
CA VAL A 40 -2.41 3.08 -1.96
C VAL A 40 -2.28 4.21 -0.94
N ASP A 41 -2.77 5.41 -1.25
CA ASP A 41 -2.72 6.55 -0.33
C ASP A 41 -3.55 6.27 0.94
N GLU A 42 -4.73 5.67 0.79
CA GLU A 42 -5.59 5.26 1.90
C GLU A 42 -4.94 4.18 2.79
N GLU A 43 -4.42 3.12 2.18
CA GLU A 43 -3.77 2.02 2.90
C GLU A 43 -2.52 2.51 3.64
N VAL A 44 -1.70 3.35 3.01
CA VAL A 44 -0.50 3.93 3.63
C VAL A 44 -0.88 4.87 4.78
N ALA A 45 -1.94 5.67 4.63
CA ALA A 45 -2.44 6.52 5.72
C ALA A 45 -2.93 5.70 6.92
N ASN A 46 -3.53 4.54 6.66
CA ASN A 46 -4.04 3.60 7.64
C ASN A 46 -2.99 2.60 8.19
N ALA A 47 -1.74 2.65 7.73
CA ALA A 47 -0.67 1.73 8.15
C ALA A 47 -0.56 1.49 9.67
N PRO A 48 -0.79 2.48 10.57
CA PRO A 48 -0.77 2.22 12.01
C PRO A 48 -1.76 1.13 12.49
N LYS A 49 -2.90 0.96 11.80
CA LYS A 49 -3.93 -0.05 12.12
C LYS A 49 -3.45 -1.48 11.97
N ILE A 50 -2.38 -1.71 11.19
CA ILE A 50 -1.78 -3.03 11.01
C ILE A 50 -1.36 -3.62 12.36
N THR A 51 -0.92 -2.78 13.30
CA THR A 51 -0.57 -3.22 14.66
C THR A 51 -1.75 -3.89 15.36
N GLU A 52 -2.95 -3.33 15.22
CA GLU A 52 -4.17 -3.89 15.82
C GLU A 52 -4.60 -5.19 15.13
N LEU A 53 -4.43 -5.29 13.82
CA LEU A 53 -4.74 -6.49 13.04
C LEU A 53 -3.85 -7.68 13.44
N ILE A 54 -2.55 -7.42 13.61
CA ILE A 54 -1.57 -8.41 14.05
C ILE A 54 -1.87 -8.86 15.49
N LEU A 55 -2.04 -7.91 16.41
CA LEU A 55 -2.33 -8.23 17.81
C LEU A 55 -3.69 -8.92 17.99
N GLY A 56 -4.65 -8.61 17.13
CA GLY A 56 -5.96 -9.25 17.09
C GLY A 56 -5.94 -10.66 16.47
N SER A 57 -4.79 -11.17 16.02
CA SER A 57 -4.67 -12.43 15.28
C SER A 57 -5.61 -12.52 14.07
N LYS A 58 -5.95 -11.36 13.47
CA LYS A 58 -6.81 -11.28 12.29
C LYS A 58 -6.04 -11.50 10.99
N GLU A 59 -4.72 -11.38 11.06
CA GLU A 59 -3.80 -11.55 9.95
C GLU A 59 -2.77 -12.62 10.33
N GLU A 60 -2.53 -13.57 9.44
CA GLU A 60 -1.52 -14.61 9.62
C GLU A 60 -0.12 -14.04 9.40
N LEU A 61 0.73 -14.21 10.41
CA LEU A 61 2.17 -14.00 10.31
C LEU A 61 2.84 -15.36 10.40
N PHE A 62 2.99 -15.99 9.21
CA PHE A 62 3.67 -17.26 8.95
C PHE A 62 3.00 -18.52 9.48
#